data_AF-A0A836Q9M2-F1
#
_entry.id   AF-A0A836Q9M2-F1
#
_cell.length_a   1.000
_cell.length_b   1.000
_cell.length_c   1.000
_cell.angle_alpha   90.00
_cell.angle_beta   90.00
_cell.angle_gamma   90.00
#
_symmetry.space_group_name_H-M   'P 1'
#
loop_
_entity.id
_entity.type
_entity.pdbx_description
1 polymer ?
#
loop_
_entity_poly.entity_id
_entity_poly.type
_entity_poly.pdbx_seq_one_letter_code
_entity_poly.pdbx_strand_id
1 'polypeptide(L)'
;MSYEPDHDDDRAKGVGELLKEAATAIKLRRYAEAEDFCVQALGVLDKASAIEHPSKAMALEFMGDALTGMEKYEEAGRFYKRAMDLSERVFSQENQVYISGEIILCVLV
;
A
#
# COMPACT_ATOMS: atom_id res chain seq x y z
N MET A 1 29.60 -5.35 15.24
CA MET A 1 28.25 -4.84 14.93
C MET A 1 27.83 -5.51 13.65
N SER A 2 27.18 -6.66 13.78
CA SER A 2 26.71 -7.46 12.65
C SER A 2 25.48 -6.75 12.11
N TYR A 3 25.59 -6.18 10.92
CA TYR A 3 24.45 -5.62 10.20
C TYR A 3 23.58 -6.83 9.81
N GLU A 4 22.57 -7.14 10.62
CA GLU A 4 21.54 -8.09 10.22
C GLU A 4 20.77 -7.42 9.08
N PRO A 5 20.74 -8.00 7.87
CA PRO A 5 20.00 -7.41 6.78
C PRO A 5 18.53 -7.34 7.19
N ASP A 6 17.96 -6.14 7.18
CA ASP A 6 16.54 -5.91 7.44
C ASP A 6 15.73 -6.84 6.54
N HIS A 7 15.22 -7.93 7.13
CA HIS A 7 14.39 -8.94 6.44
C HIS A 7 13.08 -8.35 5.87
N ASP A 8 12.82 -7.07 6.13
CA ASP A 8 11.68 -6.33 5.60
C ASP A 8 11.93 -5.80 4.17
N ASP A 9 13.19 -5.56 3.74
CA ASP A 9 13.50 -5.09 2.37
C ASP A 9 13.29 -6.19 1.32
N ASP A 10 13.60 -7.45 1.66
CA ASP A 10 13.36 -8.60 0.78
C ASP A 10 11.85 -8.88 0.58
N ARG A 11 11.04 -8.62 1.61
CA ARG A 11 9.57 -8.72 1.52
C ARG A 11 9.00 -7.57 0.71
N ALA A 12 9.52 -6.35 0.88
CA ALA A 12 9.12 -5.18 0.12
C ALA A 12 9.42 -5.32 -1.38
N LYS A 13 10.56 -5.94 -1.75
CA LYS A 13 10.87 -6.28 -3.16
C LYS A 13 9.85 -7.24 -3.76
N GLY A 14 9.47 -8.30 -3.02
CA GLY A 14 8.43 -9.24 -3.46
C GLY A 14 7.05 -8.57 -3.65
N VAL A 15 6.69 -7.63 -2.78
CA VAL A 15 5.44 -6.85 -2.92
C VAL A 15 5.49 -5.98 -4.18
N GLY A 16 6.62 -5.31 -4.46
CA GLY A 16 6.79 -4.49 -5.65
C GLY A 16 6.60 -5.29 -6.96
N GLU A 17 7.10 -6.53 -7.00
CA GLU A 17 6.91 -7.44 -8.13
C GLU A 17 5.44 -7.85 -8.30
N LEU A 18 4.77 -8.26 -7.21
CA LEU A 18 3.34 -8.62 -7.24
C LEU A 18 2.46 -7.46 -7.73
N LEU A 19 2.76 -6.23 -7.29
CA LEU A 19 2.03 -5.03 -7.73
C LEU A 19 2.26 -4.73 -9.22
N LYS A 20 3.47 -4.97 -9.72
CA LYS A 20 3.77 -4.83 -11.15
C LYS A 20 3.03 -5.87 -12.00
N GLU A 21 2.93 -7.10 -11.51
CA GLU A 21 2.15 -8.15 -12.16
C GLU A 21 0.66 -7.83 -12.15
N ALA A 22 0.11 -7.36 -11.02
CA ALA A 22 -1.27 -6.89 -10.91
C ALA A 22 -1.58 -5.78 -11.94
N ALA A 23 -0.73 -4.76 -12.02
CA ALA A 23 -0.88 -3.67 -13.00
C ALA A 23 -0.85 -4.18 -14.45
N THR A 24 -0.04 -5.20 -14.73
CA THR A 24 0.04 -5.81 -16.07
C THR A 24 -1.21 -6.64 -16.36
N ALA A 25 -1.70 -7.41 -15.39
CA ALA A 25 -2.93 -8.18 -15.51
C ALA A 25 -4.15 -7.27 -15.77
N ILE A 26 -4.26 -6.12 -15.09
CA ILE A 26 -5.30 -5.10 -15.34
C ILE A 26 -5.25 -4.62 -16.80
N LYS A 27 -4.06 -4.29 -17.32
CA LYS A 27 -3.88 -3.86 -18.72
C LYS A 27 -4.29 -4.93 -19.73
N LEU A 28 -4.11 -6.21 -19.38
CA LEU A 28 -4.51 -7.36 -20.18
C LEU A 28 -5.99 -7.75 -19.99
N ARG A 29 -6.76 -6.98 -19.20
CA ARG A 29 -8.14 -7.28 -18.76
C ARG A 29 -8.30 -8.62 -18.03
N ARG A 30 -7.22 -9.10 -17.41
CA ARG A 30 -7.22 -10.32 -16.58
C ARG A 30 -7.49 -9.94 -15.13
N TYR A 31 -8.71 -9.49 -14.88
CA TYR A 31 -9.06 -8.88 -13.59
C TYR A 31 -8.99 -9.87 -12.41
N ALA A 32 -9.28 -11.16 -12.63
CA ALA A 32 -9.19 -12.17 -11.59
C ALA A 32 -7.73 -12.44 -11.18
N GLU A 33 -6.81 -12.51 -12.14
CA GLU A 33 -5.37 -12.63 -11.86
C GLU A 33 -4.86 -11.39 -11.12
N ALA A 34 -5.33 -10.19 -11.51
CA ALA A 34 -4.97 -8.95 -10.82
C ALA A 34 -5.42 -8.95 -9.35
N GLU A 35 -6.63 -9.43 -9.07
CA GLU A 35 -7.16 -9.57 -7.71
C GLU A 35 -6.29 -10.51 -6.86
N ASP A 36 -5.92 -11.69 -7.41
CA ASP A 36 -5.05 -12.65 -6.72
C ASP A 36 -3.69 -12.04 -6.37
N PHE A 37 -3.05 -11.33 -7.30
CA PHE A 37 -1.78 -10.65 -7.05
C PHE A 37 -1.90 -9.57 -5.96
N CYS A 38 -2.99 -8.81 -5.96
CA CYS A 38 -3.23 -7.80 -4.92
C CYS A 38 -3.47 -8.42 -3.55
N VAL A 39 -4.22 -9.53 -3.47
CA VAL A 39 -4.44 -10.26 -2.21
C VAL A 39 -3.14 -10.83 -1.67
N GLN A 40 -2.27 -11.36 -2.53
CA GLN A 40 -0.95 -11.82 -2.13
C GLN A 40 -0.08 -10.67 -1.61
N ALA A 41 -0.05 -9.53 -2.31
CA ALA A 41 0.68 -8.34 -1.89
C ALA A 41 0.20 -7.84 -0.51
N LEU A 42 -1.12 -7.76 -0.30
CA LEU A 42 -1.71 -7.39 0.99
C LEU A 42 -1.38 -8.41 2.09
N GLY A 43 -1.37 -9.70 1.79
CA GLY A 43 -1.02 -10.74 2.76
C GLY A 43 0.44 -10.69 3.21
N VAL A 44 1.36 -10.24 2.35
CA VAL A 44 2.75 -9.97 2.73
C VAL A 44 2.84 -8.69 3.54
N LEU A 45 2.14 -7.63 3.13
CA LEU A 45 2.10 -6.33 3.80
C LEU A 45 1.41 -6.36 5.16
N ASP A 46 0.48 -7.28 5.42
CA ASP A 46 -0.15 -7.46 6.72
C ASP A 46 0.75 -8.23 7.70
N LYS A 47 1.67 -9.05 7.19
CA LYS A 47 2.65 -9.80 8.01
C LYS A 47 3.88 -8.95 8.34
N ALA A 48 4.31 -8.12 7.41
CA ALA A 48 5.29 -7.09 7.69
C ALA A 48 4.60 -6.06 8.60
N SER A 49 4.99 -5.97 9.87
CA SER A 49 4.44 -4.99 10.82
C SER A 49 4.82 -3.52 10.47
N ALA A 50 5.08 -3.23 9.20
CA ALA A 50 5.24 -1.91 8.64
C ALA A 50 3.86 -1.26 8.58
N ILE A 51 3.53 -0.59 9.68
CA ILE A 51 2.43 0.36 9.82
C ILE A 51 2.45 1.26 8.59
N GLU A 52 1.46 1.03 7.71
CA GLU A 52 1.08 1.95 6.64
C GLU A 52 2.23 2.26 5.64
N HIS A 53 2.68 1.25 4.90
CA HIS A 53 3.56 1.45 3.74
C HIS A 53 2.76 1.94 2.51
N PRO A 54 3.27 2.88 1.68
CA PRO A 54 2.60 3.34 0.46
C PRO A 54 2.15 2.20 -0.48
N SER A 55 2.92 1.11 -0.52
CA SER A 55 2.58 -0.10 -1.31
C SER A 55 1.23 -0.72 -0.92
N LYS A 56 0.77 -0.54 0.32
CA LYS A 56 -0.53 -1.04 0.77
C LYS A 56 -1.69 -0.23 0.19
N ALA A 57 -1.51 1.09 0.02
CA ALA A 57 -2.49 1.92 -0.66
C ALA A 57 -2.55 1.55 -2.15
N MET A 58 -1.39 1.35 -2.77
CA MET A 58 -1.29 0.94 -4.17
C MET A 58 -1.94 -0.43 -4.44
N ALA A 59 -1.76 -1.40 -3.54
CA ALA A 59 -2.43 -2.70 -3.64
C ALA A 59 -3.97 -2.58 -3.61
N LEU A 60 -4.49 -1.72 -2.73
CA LEU A 60 -5.93 -1.48 -2.61
C LEU A 60 -6.49 -0.75 -3.84
N GLU A 61 -5.72 0.16 -4.43
CA GLU A 61 -6.09 0.86 -5.67
C GLU A 61 -6.20 -0.13 -6.84
N PHE A 62 -5.22 -1.02 -7.01
CA PHE A 62 -5.27 -2.06 -8.04
C PHE A 62 -6.42 -3.06 -7.83
N MET A 63 -6.83 -3.35 -6.60
CA MET A 63 -8.07 -4.09 -6.35
C MET A 63 -9.30 -3.32 -6.83
N GLY A 64 -9.35 -2.01 -6.60
CA GLY A 64 -10.40 -1.14 -7.12
C GLY A 64 -10.48 -1.19 -8.65
N ASP A 65 -9.33 -1.13 -9.33
CA ASP A 65 -9.24 -1.21 -10.78
C ASP A 65 -9.71 -2.57 -11.31
N ALA A 66 -9.27 -3.66 -10.67
CA ALA A 66 -9.68 -5.01 -11.02
C ALA A 66 -11.20 -5.19 -10.89
N LEU A 67 -11.79 -4.74 -9.78
CA LEU A 67 -13.23 -4.83 -9.52
C LEU A 67 -14.04 -3.93 -10.47
N THR A 68 -13.52 -2.76 -10.84
CA THR A 68 -14.11 -1.89 -11.86
C THR A 68 -14.16 -2.59 -13.21
N GLY A 69 -13.09 -3.31 -13.57
CA GLY A 69 -13.03 -4.15 -14.76
C GLY A 69 -14.00 -5.34 -14.74
N MET A 70 -14.38 -5.82 -13.55
CA MET A 70 -15.41 -6.85 -13.34
C MET A 70 -16.83 -6.29 -13.19
N GLU A 71 -17.04 -4.99 -13.42
CA GLU A 71 -18.33 -4.29 -13.25
C GLU A 71 -18.87 -4.28 -11.80
N LYS A 72 -18.00 -4.55 -10.81
CA LYS A 72 -18.33 -4.54 -9.38
C LYS A 72 -18.04 -3.17 -8.74
N TYR A 73 -18.70 -2.14 -9.24
CA TYR A 73 -18.40 -0.74 -8.89
C TYR A 73 -18.61 -0.41 -7.40
N GLU A 74 -19.63 -0.98 -6.75
CA GLU A 74 -19.86 -0.75 -5.32
C GLU A 74 -18.75 -1.32 -4.44
N GLU A 75 -18.17 -2.46 -4.84
CA GLU A 75 -17.05 -3.07 -4.12
C GLU A 75 -15.78 -2.26 -4.38
N ALA A 76 -15.52 -1.90 -5.64
CA ALA A 76 -14.40 -1.06 -6.04
C ALA A 76 -14.35 0.26 -5.25
N GLY A 77 -15.49 0.93 -5.10
CA GLY A 77 -15.59 2.18 -4.33
C GLY A 77 -15.16 2.05 -2.87
N ARG A 78 -15.40 0.89 -2.23
CA ARG A 78 -14.93 0.63 -0.87
C ARG A 78 -13.42 0.48 -0.80
N PHE A 79 -12.81 -0.18 -1.80
CA PHE A 79 -11.36 -0.35 -1.87
C PHE A 79 -10.64 0.97 -2.16
N TYR A 80 -11.13 1.77 -3.11
CA TYR A 80 -10.58 3.11 -3.37
C TYR A 80 -10.67 4.01 -2.13
N LYS A 81 -11.80 4.00 -1.42
CA LYS A 81 -11.94 4.77 -0.18
C LYS A 81 -10.90 4.34 0.86
N ARG A 82 -10.70 3.03 1.04
CA ARG A 82 -9.71 2.49 1.97
C ARG A 82 -8.27 2.83 1.54
N ALA A 83 -7.98 2.87 0.23
CA ALA A 83 -6.70 3.31 -0.29
C ALA A 83 -6.45 4.79 0.02
N MET A 84 -7.46 5.65 -0.17
CA MET A 84 -7.38 7.07 0.16
C MET A 84 -7.17 7.32 1.65
N ASP A 85 -7.98 6.68 2.51
CA ASP A 85 -7.86 6.79 3.97
C ASP A 85 -6.46 6.37 4.44
N LEU A 86 -5.86 5.36 3.80
CA LEU A 86 -4.51 4.92 4.11
C LEU A 86 -3.46 5.92 3.60
N SER A 87 -3.55 6.35 2.34
CA SER A 87 -2.64 7.36 1.77
C SER A 87 -2.63 8.65 2.59
N GLU A 88 -3.79 9.08 3.09
CA GLU A 88 -3.90 10.26 3.96
C GLU A 88 -3.15 10.06 5.27
N ARG A 89 -3.21 8.86 5.87
CA ARG A 89 -2.48 8.57 7.11
C ARG A 89 -0.98 8.43 6.89
N VAL A 90 -0.56 7.77 5.81
CA VAL A 90 0.86 7.67 5.41
C VAL A 90 1.44 9.08 5.21
N PHE A 91 0.73 9.92 4.46
CA PHE A 91 1.14 11.30 4.23
C PHE A 91 1.10 12.15 5.51
N SER A 92 0.12 11.91 6.39
CA SER A 92 0.04 12.57 7.70
C SER A 92 1.15 12.11 8.64
N GLN A 93 1.61 10.87 8.56
CA GLN A 93 2.75 10.35 9.32
C GLN A 93 4.08 10.91 8.80
N GLU A 94 4.29 10.93 7.47
CA GLU A 94 5.45 11.59 6.87
C GLU A 94 5.50 13.08 7.22
N ASN A 95 4.35 13.76 7.13
CA ASN A 95 4.25 15.14 7.59
C ASN A 95 4.41 15.23 9.12
N GLN A 96 3.84 14.34 9.94
CA GLN A 96 4.05 14.35 11.40
C GLN A 96 5.53 14.23 11.76
N VAL A 97 6.31 13.43 11.05
CA VAL A 97 7.76 13.37 11.23
C VAL A 97 8.40 14.72 10.84
N TYR A 98 7.94 15.36 9.76
CA TYR A 98 8.38 16.70 9.35
C TYR A 98 8.04 17.80 10.38
N ILE A 99 6.81 17.84 10.91
CA ILE A 99 6.42 18.77 11.99
C ILE A 99 7.02 18.37 13.35
N SER A 100 7.42 17.11 13.58
CA SER A 100 8.19 16.72 14.77
C SER A 100 9.63 17.22 14.75
N GLY A 101 10.18 17.53 13.58
CA GLY A 101 11.51 18.10 13.40
C GLY A 101 11.62 19.59 13.74
N GLU A 102 10.52 20.35 13.67
CA GLU A 102 10.53 21.80 13.93
C GLU A 102 9.63 22.27 15.08
N ILE A 103 8.67 21.47 15.57
CA ILE A 103 7.73 21.93 16.63
C ILE A 103 8.23 21.69 18.07
N ILE A 104 9.39 21.05 18.29
CA ILE A 104 9.94 20.94 19.67
C ILE A 104 10.35 22.31 20.25
N LEU A 105 10.49 23.38 19.45
CA LEU A 105 10.84 24.71 19.97
C LEU A 105 9.66 25.65 20.30
N CYS A 106 8.39 25.29 20.02
CA CYS A 106 7.28 26.26 20.14
C CYS A 106 6.18 25.91 21.17
N VAL A 107 6.28 24.82 21.95
CA VAL A 107 5.24 24.47 22.94
C VAL A 107 5.76 24.38 24.39
N LEU A 108 6.99 24.78 24.68
CA LEU A 108 7.47 24.90 26.07
C LEU A 108 7.99 26.32 26.35
N VAL A 109 7.06 27.15 26.85
CA VAL A 109 7.24 28.39 27.64
C VAL A 109 7.79 29.61 26.89
#